data_AF-A0A7V8VRJ1-F1
#
_entry.id   AF-A0A7V8VRJ1-F1
#
_cell.length_a   1.000
_cell.length_b   1.000
_cell.length_c   1.000
_cell.angle_alpha   90.00
_cell.angle_beta   90.00
_cell.angle_gamma   90.00
#
_symmetry.space_group_name_H-M   'P 1'
#
loop_
_entity.id
_entity.type
_entity.pdbx_description
1 polymer ?
#
loop_
_entity_poly.entity_id
_entity_poly.type
_entity_poly.pdbx_seq_one_letter_code
_entity_poly.pdbx_strand_id
1 'polypeptide(L)'
;MRREQMESPRPARDSATREAHQPAGPDPFLRRVFTAVGIGVLALLLLGMLVLGAEILLAAFAGILGAVFLLMLRDFVTRYTGIPEGWSLALVVVLLTALVALGGWLLAPQFAEQFDQLMEEMPRRLQEVEQFLQQYGWGREVLDAVEGGAEDGAMMEWTQFTLASLSGLFSFLLVVVFVALFVAANPGMYRKGILRLVPLRKR
;
A
#
# COMPACT_ATOMS: atom_id res chain seq x y z
N MET A 1 -70.23 -43.16 69.50
CA MET A 1 -69.20 -44.05 70.11
C MET A 1 -68.02 -44.13 69.14
N ARG A 2 -66.78 -43.96 69.65
CA ARG A 2 -65.40 -44.16 69.09
C ARG A 2 -65.26 -44.36 67.57
N ARG A 3 -64.58 -43.52 66.76
CA ARG A 3 -63.15 -43.09 66.75
C ARG A 3 -62.12 -44.23 66.85
N GLU A 4 -61.74 -44.76 65.69
CA GLU A 4 -60.46 -45.41 65.38
C GLU A 4 -60.08 -44.90 63.97
N GLN A 5 -59.23 -43.87 63.85
CA GLN A 5 -57.80 -44.01 63.53
C GLN A 5 -57.52 -45.07 62.46
N MET A 6 -57.51 -44.64 61.19
CA MET A 6 -56.66 -45.25 60.17
C MET A 6 -55.72 -44.19 59.60
N GLU A 7 -54.46 -44.52 59.78
CA GLU A 7 -53.21 -43.99 59.27
C GLU A 7 -53.24 -43.47 57.83
N SER A 8 -52.56 -42.34 57.60
CA SER A 8 -52.23 -41.81 56.28
C SER A 8 -51.37 -42.78 55.48
N PRO A 9 -51.41 -42.74 54.14
CA PRO A 9 -50.23 -42.17 53.47
C PRO A 9 -50.51 -40.85 52.72
N ARG A 10 -49.76 -39.81 53.09
CA ARG A 10 -49.63 -38.57 52.31
C ARG A 10 -49.13 -38.93 50.90
N PRO A 11 -49.74 -38.45 49.80
CA PRO A 11 -49.09 -38.55 48.50
C PRO A 11 -47.79 -37.73 48.56
N ALA A 12 -46.71 -38.43 48.26
CA ALA A 12 -45.36 -37.92 48.22
C ALA A 12 -45.25 -36.78 47.19
N ARG A 13 -44.58 -35.71 47.62
CA ARG A 13 -43.71 -34.86 46.79
C ARG A 13 -44.16 -34.65 45.34
N ASP A 14 -44.85 -33.54 45.10
CA ASP A 14 -44.65 -32.76 43.88
C ASP A 14 -43.23 -32.17 43.91
N SER A 15 -42.26 -33.02 43.62
CA SER A 15 -40.86 -32.65 43.33
C SER A 15 -40.54 -33.00 41.88
N ALA A 16 -41.42 -32.59 40.98
CA ALA A 16 -41.19 -32.49 39.55
C ALA A 16 -42.18 -31.40 39.11
N THR A 17 -41.79 -30.15 38.87
CA THR A 17 -40.93 -29.78 37.77
C THR A 17 -40.55 -28.31 37.99
N ARG A 18 -39.67 -28.04 38.97
CA ARG A 18 -38.87 -26.80 38.90
C ARG A 18 -37.74 -27.10 37.93
N GLU A 19 -38.08 -27.19 36.65
CA GLU A 19 -37.11 -26.91 35.61
C GLU A 19 -36.70 -25.47 35.83
N ALA A 20 -35.56 -25.31 36.48
CA ALA A 20 -34.85 -24.05 36.50
C ALA A 20 -34.80 -23.57 35.05
N HIS A 21 -35.51 -22.48 34.74
CA HIS A 21 -35.23 -21.67 33.58
C HIS A 21 -33.80 -21.17 33.77
N GLN A 22 -32.84 -22.02 33.40
CA GLN A 22 -31.45 -21.66 33.27
C GLN A 22 -31.45 -20.61 32.15
N PRO A 23 -31.08 -19.35 32.44
CA PRO A 23 -31.00 -18.35 31.39
C PRO A 23 -30.05 -18.92 30.34
N ALA A 24 -30.55 -19.11 29.12
CA ALA A 24 -29.75 -19.57 27.99
C ALA A 24 -28.54 -18.64 27.89
N GLY A 25 -27.40 -19.10 28.40
CA GLY A 25 -26.15 -18.37 28.27
C GLY A 25 -25.88 -18.17 26.78
N PRO A 26 -25.28 -17.05 26.36
CA PRO A 26 -25.08 -16.75 24.94
C PRO A 26 -24.51 -17.96 24.23
N ASP A 27 -25.21 -18.42 23.17
CA ASP A 27 -24.91 -19.70 22.54
C ASP A 27 -23.40 -19.80 22.26
N PRO A 28 -22.74 -20.89 22.67
CA PRO A 28 -21.28 -21.03 22.53
C PRO A 28 -20.84 -20.92 21.06
N PHE A 29 -21.76 -21.18 20.14
CA PHE A 29 -21.60 -20.97 18.70
C PHE A 29 -21.56 -19.48 18.32
N LEU A 30 -22.49 -18.66 18.82
CA LEU A 30 -22.46 -17.19 18.65
C LEU A 30 -21.14 -16.63 19.18
N ARG A 31 -20.74 -17.03 20.39
CA ARG A 31 -19.48 -16.55 21.00
C ARG A 31 -18.24 -16.94 20.19
N ARG A 32 -18.22 -18.15 19.59
CA ARG A 32 -17.15 -18.61 18.68
C ARG A 32 -17.13 -17.86 17.35
N VAL A 33 -18.31 -17.59 16.77
CA VAL A 33 -18.42 -16.83 15.53
C VAL A 33 -17.98 -15.38 15.75
N PHE A 34 -18.43 -14.73 16.83
CA PHE A 34 -18.00 -13.36 17.16
C PHE A 34 -16.49 -13.25 17.45
N THR A 35 -15.90 -14.24 18.13
CA THR A 35 -14.44 -14.26 18.34
C THR A 35 -13.68 -14.55 17.04
N ALA A 36 -14.14 -15.48 16.21
CA ALA A 36 -13.51 -15.76 14.91
C ALA A 36 -13.58 -14.56 13.95
N VAL A 37 -14.74 -13.90 13.85
CA VAL A 37 -14.91 -12.67 13.06
C VAL A 37 -14.08 -11.53 13.64
N GLY A 38 -14.05 -11.37 14.97
CA GLY A 38 -13.21 -10.36 15.64
C GLY A 38 -11.72 -10.55 15.38
N ILE A 39 -11.23 -11.80 15.44
CA ILE A 39 -9.84 -12.14 15.10
C ILE A 39 -9.58 -11.89 13.61
N GLY A 40 -10.52 -12.25 12.73
CA GLY A 40 -10.42 -12.00 11.29
C GLY A 40 -10.33 -10.50 10.96
N VAL A 41 -11.18 -9.68 11.57
CA VAL A 41 -11.17 -8.22 11.42
C VAL A 41 -9.89 -7.61 11.98
N LEU A 42 -9.42 -8.08 13.15
CA LEU A 42 -8.16 -7.61 13.74
C LEU A 42 -6.96 -7.99 12.87
N ALA A 43 -6.94 -9.21 12.33
CA ALA A 43 -5.90 -9.67 11.41
C ALA A 43 -5.92 -8.85 10.11
N LEU A 44 -7.09 -8.56 9.55
CA LEU A 44 -7.25 -7.68 8.38
C LEU A 44 -6.79 -6.24 8.69
N LEU A 45 -7.10 -5.70 9.87
CA LEU A 45 -6.63 -4.38 10.31
C LEU A 45 -5.11 -4.33 10.48
N LEU A 46 -4.52 -5.35 11.11
CA LEU A 46 -3.07 -5.45 11.26
C LEU A 46 -2.37 -5.63 9.92
N LEU A 47 -2.92 -6.46 9.03
CA LEU A 47 -2.42 -6.64 7.68
C LEU A 47 -2.51 -5.33 6.89
N GLY A 48 -3.64 -4.62 6.99
CA GLY A 48 -3.83 -3.30 6.39
C GLY A 48 -2.81 -2.28 6.93
N MET A 49 -2.61 -2.23 8.25
CA MET A 49 -1.60 -1.38 8.89
C MET A 49 -0.19 -1.71 8.40
N LEU A 50 0.13 -3.00 8.20
CA LEU A 50 1.44 -3.43 7.72
C LEU A 50 1.64 -3.05 6.25
N VAL A 51 0.64 -3.21 5.39
CA VAL A 51 0.71 -2.84 3.97
C VAL A 51 0.81 -1.33 3.80
N LEU A 52 -0.07 -0.55 4.45
CA LEU A 52 -0.03 0.92 4.38
C LEU A 52 1.19 1.50 5.10
N GLY A 53 1.62 0.88 6.21
CA GLY A 53 2.78 1.31 6.98
C GLY A 53 4.12 0.97 6.31
N ALA A 54 4.18 -0.11 5.53
CA ALA A 54 5.39 -0.50 4.80
C ALA A 54 5.79 0.56 3.76
N GLU A 55 4.84 1.18 3.06
CA GLU A 55 5.12 2.27 2.13
C GLU A 55 5.79 3.46 2.83
N ILE A 56 5.28 3.84 4.00
CA ILE A 56 5.84 4.93 4.82
C ILE A 56 7.23 4.56 5.33
N LEU A 57 7.42 3.32 5.80
CA LEU A 57 8.71 2.84 6.28
C LEU A 57 9.75 2.77 5.16
N LEU A 58 9.34 2.32 3.97
CA LEU A 58 10.16 2.28 2.77
C LEU A 58 10.52 3.69 2.31
N ALA A 59 9.56 4.62 2.31
CA ALA A 59 9.80 6.02 1.99
C ALA A 59 10.77 6.67 2.99
N ALA A 60 10.63 6.38 4.29
CA ALA A 60 11.55 6.86 5.31
C ALA A 60 12.96 6.29 5.12
N PHE A 61 13.07 4.99 4.85
CA PHE A 61 14.36 4.34 4.58
C PHE A 61 15.04 4.91 3.33
N ALA A 62 14.30 5.01 2.22
CA ALA A 62 14.78 5.63 0.98
C ALA A 62 15.17 7.10 1.19
N GLY A 63 14.39 7.85 1.97
CA GLY A 63 14.68 9.23 2.33
C GLY A 63 15.98 9.37 3.13
N ILE A 64 16.23 8.47 4.09
CA ILE A 64 17.48 8.45 4.85
C ILE A 64 18.66 8.12 3.95
N LEU A 65 18.54 7.12 3.07
CA LEU A 65 19.58 6.80 2.09
C LEU A 65 19.85 8.00 1.15
N GLY A 66 18.80 8.64 0.68
CA GLY A 66 18.88 9.86 -0.13
C GLY A 66 19.57 11.00 0.62
N ALA A 67 19.29 11.18 1.92
CA ALA A 67 19.94 12.18 2.74
C ALA A 67 21.45 11.94 2.82
N VAL A 68 21.88 10.69 3.08
CA VAL A 68 23.29 10.32 3.13
C VAL A 68 23.97 10.55 1.79
N PHE A 69 23.31 10.20 0.68
CA PHE A 69 23.80 10.48 -0.66
C PHE A 69 23.99 11.98 -0.91
N LEU A 70 22.98 12.80 -0.58
CA LEU A 70 23.05 14.26 -0.72
C LEU A 70 24.17 14.88 0.13
N LEU A 71 24.37 14.38 1.35
CA LEU A 71 25.45 14.80 2.24
C LEU A 71 26.83 14.48 1.64
N MET A 72 27.00 13.30 1.05
CA MET A 72 28.25 12.92 0.38
C MET A 72 28.55 13.83 -0.81
N LEU A 73 27.54 14.14 -1.63
CA LEU A 73 27.67 15.07 -2.76
C LEU A 73 27.95 16.50 -2.28
N ARG A 74 27.25 16.96 -1.23
CA ARG A 74 27.49 18.26 -0.60
C ARG A 74 28.94 18.36 -0.15
N ASP A 75 29.46 17.37 0.56
CA ASP A 75 30.83 17.40 1.07
C ASP A 75 31.86 17.38 -0.06
N PHE A 76 31.59 16.65 -1.14
CA PHE A 76 32.41 16.66 -2.35
C PHE A 76 32.43 18.04 -3.02
N VAL A 77 31.26 18.66 -3.20
CA VAL A 77 31.11 20.00 -3.77
C VAL A 77 31.77 21.04 -2.88
N THR A 78 31.51 21.03 -1.57
CA THR A 78 32.12 21.94 -0.59
C THR A 78 33.64 21.85 -0.61
N ARG A 79 34.19 20.64 -0.70
CA ARG A 79 35.65 20.44 -0.76
C ARG A 79 36.28 20.98 -2.05
N TYR A 80 35.57 20.89 -3.18
CA TYR A 80 36.09 21.34 -4.47
C TYR A 80 35.84 22.84 -4.72
N THR A 81 34.72 23.38 -4.26
CA THR A 81 34.29 24.77 -4.53
C THR A 81 34.53 25.73 -3.35
N GLY A 82 34.75 25.23 -2.13
CA GLY A 82 34.96 26.06 -0.93
C GLY A 82 33.70 26.79 -0.42
N ILE A 83 32.52 26.49 -0.96
CA ILE A 83 31.25 27.15 -0.64
C ILE A 83 30.74 26.72 0.75
N PRO A 84 30.13 27.62 1.56
CA PRO A 84 29.53 27.26 2.85
C PRO A 84 28.42 26.21 2.71
N GLU A 85 28.31 25.35 3.73
CA GLU A 85 27.52 24.11 3.69
C GLU A 85 26.07 24.26 3.20
N GLY A 86 25.38 25.35 3.56
CA GLY A 86 23.99 25.58 3.15
C GLY A 86 23.82 25.82 1.65
N TRP A 87 24.75 26.55 1.03
CA TRP A 87 24.72 26.83 -0.40
C TRP A 87 25.20 25.64 -1.24
N SER A 88 26.11 24.83 -0.68
CA SER A 88 26.56 23.59 -1.32
C SER A 88 25.41 22.59 -1.51
N LEU A 89 24.55 22.42 -0.50
CA LEU A 89 23.37 21.55 -0.62
C LEU A 89 22.40 22.05 -1.68
N ALA A 90 22.11 23.35 -1.71
CA ALA A 90 21.25 23.95 -2.74
C ALA A 90 21.80 23.72 -4.16
N LEU A 91 23.11 23.90 -4.34
CA LEU A 91 23.77 23.67 -5.63
C LEU A 91 23.65 22.20 -6.07
N VAL A 92 23.86 21.25 -5.15
CA VAL A 92 23.69 19.81 -5.44
C VAL A 92 22.27 19.49 -5.88
N VAL A 93 21.26 20.02 -5.18
CA VAL A 93 19.85 19.78 -5.50
C VAL A 93 19.51 20.35 -6.89
N VAL A 94 19.94 21.58 -7.17
CA VAL A 94 19.74 22.19 -8.50
C VAL A 94 20.43 21.37 -9.59
N LEU A 95 21.67 20.93 -9.36
CA LEU A 95 22.42 20.15 -10.33
C LEU A 95 21.77 18.79 -10.61
N LEU A 96 21.33 18.07 -9.58
CA LEU A 96 20.62 16.79 -9.73
C LEU A 96 19.28 16.98 -10.45
N THR A 97 18.54 18.04 -10.11
CA THR A 97 17.26 18.35 -10.76
C THR A 97 17.47 18.66 -12.24
N ALA A 98 18.49 19.47 -12.56
CA ALA A 98 18.85 19.78 -13.94
C ALA A 98 19.29 18.52 -14.70
N LEU A 99 20.07 17.63 -14.08
CA LEU A 99 20.51 16.38 -14.69
C LEU A 99 19.32 15.46 -15.03
N VAL A 100 18.37 15.31 -14.10
CA VAL A 100 17.16 14.50 -14.32
C VAL A 100 16.27 15.12 -15.40
N ALA A 101 16.06 16.44 -15.35
CA ALA A 101 15.25 17.15 -16.35
C ALA A 101 15.87 17.05 -17.75
N LEU A 102 17.19 17.23 -17.86
CA LEU A 102 17.92 17.12 -19.13
C LEU A 102 17.89 15.68 -19.66
N GLY A 103 18.12 14.70 -18.80
CA GLY A 103 18.05 13.29 -19.15
C GLY A 103 16.65 12.90 -19.64
N GLY A 104 15.61 13.32 -18.93
CA GLY A 104 14.22 13.11 -19.33
C GLY A 104 13.90 13.78 -20.67
N TRP A 105 14.36 15.01 -20.89
CA TRP A 105 14.19 15.71 -22.17
C TRP A 105 14.85 14.97 -23.33
N LEU A 106 16.07 14.46 -23.13
CA LEU A 106 16.84 13.80 -24.17
C LEU A 106 16.30 12.39 -24.50
N LEU A 107 15.76 11.70 -23.51
CA LEU A 107 15.20 10.36 -23.64
C LEU A 107 13.75 10.36 -24.14
N ALA A 108 12.97 11.41 -23.87
CA ALA A 108 11.58 11.53 -24.29
C ALA A 108 11.33 11.21 -25.78
N PRO A 109 12.06 11.78 -26.76
CA PRO A 109 11.84 11.48 -28.17
C PRO A 109 12.20 10.04 -28.54
N GLN A 110 13.23 9.45 -27.91
CA GLN A 110 13.63 8.07 -28.18
C GLN A 110 12.54 7.08 -27.73
N PHE A 111 11.85 7.37 -26.63
CA PHE A 111 10.70 6.58 -26.20
C PHE A 111 9.49 6.80 -27.09
N ALA A 112 9.23 8.04 -27.53
CA ALA A 112 8.14 8.36 -28.45
C ALA A 112 8.30 7.60 -29.78
N GLU A 113 9.48 7.65 -30.40
CA GLU A 113 9.75 6.94 -31.66
C GLU A 113 9.59 5.42 -31.52
N GLN A 114 10.01 4.84 -30.39
CA GLN A 114 9.83 3.42 -30.11
C GLN A 114 8.34 3.05 -29.92
N PHE A 115 7.57 3.91 -29.25
CA PHE A 115 6.14 3.72 -29.07
C PHE A 115 5.37 3.88 -30.39
N ASP A 116 5.75 4.84 -31.23
CA ASP A 116 5.13 5.06 -32.54
C ASP A 116 5.33 3.85 -33.45
N GLN A 117 6.54 3.28 -33.49
CA GLN A 117 6.82 2.04 -34.24
C GLN A 117 6.00 0.85 -33.74
N LEU A 118 5.85 0.70 -32.41
CA LEU A 118 5.00 -0.33 -31.81
C LEU A 118 3.53 -0.14 -32.21
N MET A 119 3.03 1.10 -32.23
CA MET A 119 1.67 1.43 -32.63
C MET A 119 1.43 1.23 -34.13
N GLU A 120 2.44 1.42 -34.97
CA GLU A 120 2.34 1.22 -36.42
C GLU A 120 2.39 -0.26 -36.81
N GLU A 121 3.15 -1.10 -36.10
CA GLU A 121 3.20 -2.55 -36.32
C GLU A 121 2.04 -3.32 -35.67
N MET A 122 1.44 -2.77 -34.61
CA MET A 122 0.30 -3.36 -33.89
C MET A 122 -0.89 -3.72 -34.80
N PRO A 123 -1.44 -2.80 -35.63
CA PRO A 123 -2.62 -3.07 -36.44
C PRO A 123 -2.38 -4.21 -37.42
N ARG A 124 -1.15 -4.38 -37.92
CA ARG A 124 -0.81 -5.48 -38.85
C ARG A 124 -0.89 -6.84 -38.17
N ARG A 125 -0.44 -6.93 -36.92
CA ARG A 125 -0.53 -8.16 -36.09
C ARG A 125 -1.98 -8.44 -35.67
N LEU A 126 -2.76 -7.40 -35.39
CA LEU A 126 -4.17 -7.54 -35.02
C LEU A 126 -5.03 -8.04 -36.19
N GLN A 127 -4.76 -7.61 -37.43
CA GLN A 127 -5.46 -8.09 -38.62
C GLN A 127 -5.30 -9.61 -38.84
N GLU A 128 -4.12 -10.17 -38.58
CA GLU A 128 -3.88 -11.62 -38.67
C GLU A 128 -4.72 -12.39 -37.63
N VAL A 129 -4.82 -11.84 -36.42
CA VAL A 129 -5.64 -12.39 -35.33
C VAL A 129 -7.13 -12.28 -35.65
N GLU A 130 -7.57 -11.13 -36.19
CA GLU A 130 -8.94 -10.90 -36.62
C GLU A 130 -9.36 -11.90 -37.71
N GLN A 131 -8.54 -12.09 -38.74
CA GLN A 131 -8.80 -13.07 -39.80
C GLN A 131 -8.86 -14.51 -39.26
N PHE A 132 -8.04 -14.85 -38.26
CA PHE A 132 -8.10 -16.16 -37.61
C PHE A 132 -9.39 -16.33 -36.78
N LEU A 133 -9.82 -15.29 -36.06
CA LEU A 133 -11.02 -15.30 -35.23
C LEU A 133 -12.31 -15.29 -36.07
N GLN A 134 -12.34 -14.58 -37.20
CA GLN A 134 -13.48 -14.55 -38.12
C GLN A 134 -13.82 -15.93 -38.71
N GLN A 135 -12.84 -16.83 -38.79
CA GLN A 135 -13.03 -18.22 -39.22
C GLN A 135 -13.85 -19.05 -38.23
N TYR A 136 -13.96 -18.62 -36.97
CA TYR A 136 -14.73 -19.29 -35.93
C TYR A 136 -15.96 -18.47 -35.52
N GLY A 137 -17.13 -19.10 -35.39
CA GLY A 137 -18.38 -18.42 -35.03
C GLY A 137 -18.30 -17.68 -33.68
N TRP A 138 -17.61 -18.25 -32.69
CA TRP A 138 -17.35 -17.63 -31.39
C TRP A 138 -16.37 -16.46 -31.45
N GLY A 139 -15.50 -16.41 -32.47
CA GLY A 139 -14.52 -15.34 -32.63
C GLY A 139 -15.15 -14.04 -33.09
N ARG A 140 -16.27 -14.12 -33.83
CA ARG A 140 -17.02 -12.95 -34.31
C ARG A 140 -17.71 -12.19 -33.17
N GLU A 141 -18.30 -12.92 -32.22
CA GLU A 141 -18.89 -12.31 -31.00
C GLU A 141 -17.83 -11.65 -30.10
N VAL A 142 -16.61 -12.19 -30.06
CA VAL A 142 -15.50 -11.58 -29.33
C VAL A 142 -15.02 -10.30 -30.02
N LEU A 143 -14.92 -10.30 -31.35
CA LEU A 143 -14.54 -9.12 -32.13
C LEU A 143 -15.54 -7.99 -31.95
N ASP A 144 -16.85 -8.26 -32.06
CA ASP A 144 -17.90 -7.25 -31.85
C ASP A 144 -17.87 -6.65 -30.44
N ALA A 145 -17.56 -7.45 -29.42
CA ALA A 145 -17.43 -6.99 -28.03
C ALA A 145 -16.18 -6.12 -27.81
N VAL A 146 -15.09 -6.40 -28.51
CA VAL A 146 -13.85 -5.62 -28.44
C VAL A 146 -14.00 -4.33 -29.24
N GLU A 147 -14.49 -4.38 -30.48
CA GLU A 147 -14.65 -3.20 -31.34
C GLU A 147 -15.63 -2.18 -30.70
N GLY A 148 -16.72 -2.65 -30.09
CA GLY A 148 -17.66 -1.80 -29.35
C GLY A 148 -17.12 -1.22 -28.02
N GLY A 149 -16.00 -1.73 -27.49
CA GLY A 149 -15.39 -1.26 -26.24
C GLY A 149 -14.00 -0.62 -26.39
N ALA A 150 -13.29 -0.90 -27.49
CA ALA A 150 -11.90 -0.55 -27.69
C ALA A 150 -11.69 0.84 -28.27
N GLU A 151 -12.65 1.39 -29.02
CA GLU A 151 -12.48 2.67 -29.70
C GLU A 151 -12.32 3.87 -28.74
N ASP A 152 -12.82 3.78 -27.51
CA ASP A 152 -12.71 4.88 -26.51
C ASP A 152 -12.37 4.39 -25.09
N GLY A 153 -12.77 3.17 -24.71
CA GLY A 153 -12.64 2.67 -23.33
C GLY A 153 -11.23 2.20 -22.97
N ALA A 154 -10.64 1.35 -23.81
CA ALA A 154 -9.35 0.70 -23.51
C ALA A 154 -8.18 1.70 -23.49
N MET A 155 -8.14 2.65 -24.44
CA MET A 155 -7.11 3.68 -24.50
C MET A 155 -7.22 4.64 -23.31
N MET A 156 -8.45 5.02 -22.93
CA MET A 156 -8.70 5.87 -21.78
C MET A 156 -8.34 5.15 -20.46
N GLU A 157 -8.69 3.87 -20.30
CA GLU A 157 -8.34 3.07 -19.12
C GLU A 157 -6.82 2.92 -18.97
N TRP A 158 -6.12 2.64 -20.06
CA TRP A 158 -4.66 2.52 -20.03
C TRP A 158 -3.99 3.87 -19.74
N THR A 159 -4.51 4.96 -20.30
CA THR A 159 -4.06 6.33 -20.00
C THR A 159 -4.32 6.68 -18.54
N GLN A 160 -5.49 6.35 -17.98
CA GLN A 160 -5.79 6.59 -16.57
C GLN A 160 -4.91 5.74 -15.64
N PHE A 161 -4.68 4.47 -15.97
CA PHE A 161 -3.81 3.60 -15.18
C PHE A 161 -2.36 4.09 -15.18
N THR A 162 -1.84 4.49 -16.34
CA THR A 162 -0.47 5.03 -16.44
C THR A 162 -0.35 6.36 -15.70
N LEU A 163 -1.30 7.29 -15.88
CA LEU A 163 -1.33 8.55 -15.13
C LEU A 163 -1.45 8.33 -13.61
N ALA A 164 -2.31 7.41 -13.17
CA ALA A 164 -2.46 7.07 -11.76
C ALA A 164 -1.16 6.49 -11.20
N SER A 165 -0.53 5.56 -11.92
CA SER A 165 0.74 4.95 -11.52
C SER A 165 1.88 5.98 -11.46
N LEU A 166 1.99 6.86 -12.45
CA LEU A 166 2.97 7.94 -12.47
C LEU A 166 2.73 8.95 -11.33
N SER A 167 1.48 9.31 -11.06
CA SER A 167 1.13 10.21 -9.96
C SER A 167 1.43 9.60 -8.59
N GLY A 168 1.20 8.29 -8.42
CA GLY A 168 1.56 7.55 -7.22
C GLY A 168 3.08 7.51 -7.01
N LEU A 169 3.84 7.16 -8.05
CA LEU A 169 5.30 7.17 -8.01
C LEU A 169 5.84 8.57 -7.71
N PHE A 170 5.30 9.60 -8.37
CA PHE A 170 5.69 10.98 -8.13
C PHE A 170 5.43 11.40 -6.69
N SER A 171 4.26 11.06 -6.14
CA SER A 171 3.90 11.34 -4.74
C SER A 171 4.85 10.65 -3.77
N PHE A 172 5.16 9.37 -4.01
CA PHE A 172 6.13 8.62 -3.20
C PHE A 172 7.54 9.25 -3.25
N LEU A 173 8.04 9.57 -4.45
CA LEU A 173 9.33 10.22 -4.64
C LEU A 173 9.39 11.59 -3.97
N LEU A 174 8.30 12.37 -4.02
CA LEU A 174 8.21 13.66 -3.35
C LEU A 174 8.38 13.52 -1.84
N VAL A 175 7.73 12.53 -1.22
CA VAL A 175 7.92 12.23 0.22
C VAL A 175 9.37 11.84 0.50
N VAL A 176 9.96 10.95 -0.32
CA VAL A 176 11.36 10.52 -0.18
C VAL A 176 12.32 11.71 -0.26
N VAL A 177 12.16 12.58 -1.27
CA VAL A 177 12.98 13.80 -1.45
C VAL A 177 12.80 14.75 -0.28
N PHE A 178 11.56 14.94 0.20
CA PHE A 178 11.29 15.80 1.34
C PHE A 178 11.98 15.30 2.62
N VAL A 179 11.87 14.00 2.92
CA VAL A 179 12.57 13.36 4.03
C VAL A 179 14.09 13.48 3.86
N ALA A 180 14.61 13.22 2.66
CA ALA A 180 16.03 13.31 2.37
C ALA A 180 16.59 14.72 2.61
N LEU A 181 15.91 15.74 2.09
CA LEU A 181 16.28 17.14 2.27
C LEU A 181 16.17 17.58 3.72
N PHE A 182 15.11 17.18 4.42
CA PHE A 182 14.92 17.51 5.83
C PHE A 182 16.06 16.97 6.70
N VAL A 183 16.46 15.71 6.48
CA VAL A 183 17.58 15.09 7.19
C VAL A 183 18.93 15.70 6.76
N ALA A 184 19.13 15.93 5.47
CA ALA A 184 20.38 16.48 4.93
C ALA A 184 20.62 17.95 5.28
N ALA A 185 19.57 18.75 5.47
CA ALA A 185 19.69 20.16 5.81
C ALA A 185 20.32 20.39 7.19
N ASN A 186 20.12 19.46 8.14
CA ASN A 186 20.64 19.63 9.50
C ASN A 186 21.02 18.30 10.19
N PRO A 187 21.97 17.53 9.64
CA PRO A 187 22.30 16.18 10.14
C PRO A 187 22.78 16.18 11.59
N GLY A 188 23.40 17.28 12.03
CA GLY A 188 23.91 17.44 13.39
C GLY A 188 22.81 17.42 14.46
N MET A 189 21.60 17.93 14.16
CA MET A 189 20.49 17.96 15.10
C MET A 189 19.92 16.55 15.33
N TYR A 190 19.76 15.75 14.27
CA TYR A 190 19.27 14.37 14.38
C TYR A 190 20.28 13.46 15.09
N ARG A 191 21.57 13.60 14.76
CA ARG A 191 22.65 12.84 15.44
C ARG A 191 22.69 13.14 16.94
N LYS A 192 22.56 14.41 17.33
CA LYS A 192 22.50 14.83 18.75
C LYS A 192 21.26 14.29 19.47
N GLY A 193 20.11 14.22 18.80
CA GLY A 193 18.89 13.64 19.37
C GLY A 193 19.05 12.15 19.73
N ILE A 194 19.63 11.35 18.82
CA ILE A 194 19.90 9.93 19.06
C ILE A 194 20.96 9.74 20.16
N LEU A 195 22.01 10.56 20.16
CA LEU A 195 23.04 10.55 21.20
C LEU A 195 22.52 10.96 22.58
N ARG A 196 21.38 11.66 22.67
CA ARG A 196 20.74 12.03 23.94
C ARG A 196 19.87 10.92 24.52
N LEU A 197 19.42 9.98 23.67
CA LEU A 197 18.65 8.80 24.07
C LEU A 197 19.54 7.66 24.57
N VAL A 198 20.81 7.62 24.15
CA VAL A 198 21.80 6.68 24.66
C VAL A 198 22.66 7.40 25.71
N PRO A 199 22.46 7.19 27.02
CA PRO A 199 23.33 7.78 28.02
C PRO A 199 24.76 7.24 27.78
N LEU A 200 25.64 8.13 27.32
CA LEU A 200 27.08 7.91 27.25
C LEU A 200 27.57 7.68 28.68
N ARG A 201 27.63 6.41 29.07
CA ARG A 201 28.22 5.98 30.33
C ARG A 201 29.71 6.28 30.26
N LYS A 202 30.09 7.45 30.79
CA LYS A 202 31.46 7.92 31.04
C LYS A 202 32.36 6.74 31.42
N ARG A 203 33.45 6.57 30.66
CA ARG A 203 34.73 6.10 31.17
C ARG A 203 35.77 7.11 30.75
#